data_AF-A0A225DPE4-F1
#
_entry.id   AF-A0A225DPE4-F1
#
_cell.length_a   1.000
_cell.length_b   1.000
_cell.length_c   1.000
_cell.angle_alpha   90.00
_cell.angle_beta   90.00
_cell.angle_gamma   90.00
#
_symmetry.space_group_name_H-M   'P 1'
#
loop_
_entity.id
_entity.type
_entity.pdbx_description
1 polymer ?
#
loop_
_entity_poly.entity_id
_entity_poly.type
_entity_poly.pdbx_seq_one_letter_code
_entity_poly.pdbx_strand_id
1 'polypeptide(L)'
;MIQELNSFRIGWVNDFRRAAMKNHLVELDGWVRRKLRCVRLKQCKRVKPMVDFLIRQGVSLRQAWRTALSGKGWWRKSGTPAANQAMGISWWEKLGLVNLVRRYESLQAS
;
A
#
# COMPACT_ATOMS: atom_id res chain seq x y z
N MET A 1 -9.92 9.09 -2.25
CA MET A 1 -8.55 8.53 -2.38
C MET A 1 -8.51 7.10 -2.93
N ILE A 2 -8.90 6.04 -2.19
CA ILE A 2 -8.76 4.65 -2.71
C ILE A 2 -9.69 4.39 -3.89
N GLN A 3 -10.94 4.86 -3.82
CA GLN A 3 -11.92 4.72 -4.91
C GLN A 3 -11.47 5.43 -6.19
N GLU A 4 -11.06 6.70 -6.12
CA GLU A 4 -10.53 7.45 -7.28
C GLU A 4 -9.30 6.76 -7.88
N LEU A 5 -8.39 6.28 -7.03
CA LEU A 5 -7.20 5.56 -7.45
C LEU A 5 -7.56 4.24 -8.14
N ASN A 6 -8.56 3.51 -7.64
CA ASN A 6 -9.06 2.30 -8.30
C ASN A 6 -9.63 2.62 -9.67
N SER A 7 -10.49 3.64 -9.80
CA SER A 7 -11.12 3.99 -11.08
C SER A 7 -10.09 4.31 -12.16
N PHE A 8 -9.09 5.13 -11.84
CA PHE A 8 -8.01 5.46 -12.78
C PHE A 8 -7.21 4.22 -13.20
N ARG A 9 -6.82 3.39 -12.23
CA ARG A 9 -5.98 2.21 -12.49
C ARG A 9 -6.71 1.10 -13.22
N ILE A 10 -8.00 0.93 -12.95
CA ILE A 10 -8.85 -0.05 -13.63
C ILE A 10 -8.99 0.32 -15.11
N GLY A 11 -9.28 1.59 -15.42
CA GLY A 11 -9.36 2.08 -16.80
C GLY A 11 -8.06 1.80 -17.55
N TRP A 12 -6.93 2.18 -16.94
CA TRP A 12 -5.61 1.95 -17.52
C TRP A 12 -5.34 0.46 -17.82
N VAL A 13 -5.58 -0.45 -16.87
CA VAL A 13 -5.36 -1.90 -17.12
C VAL A 13 -6.26 -2.47 -18.21
N ASN A 14 -7.49 -1.99 -18.35
CA ASN A 14 -8.40 -2.46 -19.40
C ASN A 14 -7.87 -2.10 -20.80
N ASP A 15 -7.34 -0.88 -20.98
CA ASP A 15 -6.76 -0.42 -22.26
C ASP A 15 -5.50 -1.20 -22.60
N PHE A 16 -4.69 -1.46 -21.58
CA PHE A 16 -3.38 -2.09 -21.67
C PHE A 16 -3.44 -3.63 -21.60
N ARG A 17 -4.63 -4.24 -21.63
CA ARG A 17 -4.81 -5.69 -21.45
C ARG A 17 -4.05 -6.54 -22.47
N ARG A 18 -3.84 -6.06 -23.69
CA ARG A 18 -3.19 -6.84 -24.77
C ARG A 18 -1.67 -6.88 -24.69
N ALA A 19 -1.05 -6.06 -23.84
CA ALA A 19 0.39 -6.06 -23.67
C ALA A 19 0.81 -7.00 -22.52
N ALA A 20 1.90 -7.73 -22.70
CA ALA A 20 2.45 -8.68 -21.73
C ALA A 20 3.10 -7.96 -20.53
N MET A 21 2.29 -7.41 -19.63
CA MET A 21 2.75 -6.46 -18.60
C MET A 21 2.53 -6.94 -17.17
N LYS A 22 2.33 -8.24 -16.96
CA LYS A 22 2.12 -8.80 -15.62
C LYS A 22 3.21 -8.37 -14.61
N ASN A 23 4.48 -8.44 -14.99
CA ASN A 23 5.59 -8.03 -14.12
C ASN A 23 5.56 -6.51 -13.82
N HIS A 24 5.32 -5.67 -14.82
CA HIS A 24 5.15 -4.23 -14.62
C HIS A 24 3.97 -3.89 -13.71
N LEU A 25 2.87 -4.63 -13.82
CA LEU A 25 1.71 -4.46 -12.93
C LEU A 25 2.05 -4.83 -11.49
N VAL A 26 2.81 -5.90 -11.26
CA VAL A 26 3.28 -6.30 -9.91
C VAL A 26 4.12 -5.20 -9.28
N GLU A 27 5.09 -4.65 -10.03
CA GLU A 27 5.95 -3.56 -9.57
C GLU A 27 5.16 -2.30 -9.26
N LEU A 28 4.26 -1.91 -10.17
CA LEU A 28 3.38 -0.76 -10.00
C LEU A 28 2.48 -0.92 -8.77
N ASP A 29 1.89 -2.10 -8.57
CA ASP A 29 1.09 -2.44 -7.40
C ASP A 29 1.89 -2.29 -6.10
N GLY A 30 3.14 -2.77 -6.10
CA GLY A 30 4.08 -2.62 -4.99
C GLY A 30 4.38 -1.15 -4.69
N TRP A 31 4.67 -0.37 -5.74
CA TRP A 31 4.95 1.06 -5.63
C TRP A 31 3.74 1.85 -5.10
N VAL A 32 2.54 1.58 -5.63
CA VAL A 32 1.28 2.20 -5.21
C VAL A 32 1.02 1.94 -3.73
N ARG A 33 1.11 0.68 -3.28
CA ARG A 33 0.93 0.34 -1.86
C ARG A 33 1.95 1.06 -0.99
N ARG A 34 3.21 1.18 -1.42
CA ARG A 34 4.23 1.93 -0.68
C ARG A 34 3.90 3.43 -0.60
N LYS A 35 3.43 4.03 -1.69
CA LYS A 35 3.01 5.44 -1.72
C LYS A 35 1.82 5.68 -0.80
N LEU A 36 0.82 4.81 -0.82
CA LEU A 36 -0.32 4.86 0.08
C LEU A 36 0.09 4.72 1.56
N ARG A 37 1.04 3.82 1.88
CA ARG A 37 1.66 3.75 3.22
C ARG A 37 2.30 5.08 3.63
N CYS A 38 3.00 5.77 2.72
CA CYS A 38 3.56 7.10 3.02
C CYS A 38 2.47 8.09 3.41
N VAL A 39 1.40 8.16 2.60
CA VAL A 39 0.27 9.06 2.85
C VAL A 39 -0.36 8.75 4.20
N ARG A 40 -0.62 7.47 4.49
CA ARG A 40 -1.24 7.05 5.75
C ARG A 40 -0.39 7.38 6.98
N LEU A 41 0.93 7.17 6.90
CA LEU A 41 1.86 7.55 7.98
C LEU A 41 1.91 9.08 8.16
N LYS A 42 1.90 9.85 7.07
CA LYS A 42 1.87 11.31 7.12
C LYS A 42 0.57 11.84 7.73
N GLN A 43 -0.56 11.17 7.48
CA GLN A 43 -1.86 11.51 8.09
C GLN A 43 -1.90 11.32 9.61
N CYS A 44 -1.02 10.52 10.20
CA CYS A 44 -0.92 10.42 11.67
C CYS A 44 -0.44 11.72 12.32
N LYS A 45 0.24 12.61 11.57
CA LYS A 45 0.73 13.95 11.95
C LYS A 45 1.73 14.03 13.11
N ARG A 46 1.66 13.12 14.09
CA ARG A 46 2.49 13.09 15.30
C ARG A 46 2.93 11.65 15.61
N VAL A 47 3.96 11.52 16.44
CA VAL A 47 4.57 10.22 16.81
C VAL A 47 3.58 9.32 17.54
N LYS A 48 2.92 9.82 18.60
CA LYS A 48 2.02 9.00 19.42
C LYS A 48 0.84 8.39 18.62
N PRO A 49 0.09 9.15 17.81
CA PRO A 49 -0.95 8.57 16.94
C PRO A 49 -0.43 7.55 15.93
N MET A 50 0.82 7.69 15.47
CA MET A 50 1.44 6.72 14.56
C MET A 50 1.77 5.42 15.28
N VAL A 51 2.32 5.49 16.49
CA VAL A 51 2.57 4.32 17.34
C VAL A 51 1.26 3.59 17.62
N ASP A 52 0.23 4.31 18.05
CA ASP A 52 -1.09 3.73 18.33
C ASP A 52 -1.70 3.07 17.10
N PHE A 53 -1.56 3.71 15.93
CA PHE A 53 -1.99 3.12 14.66
C PHE A 53 -1.26 1.81 14.37
N LEU A 54 0.08 1.78 14.46
CA LEU A 54 0.86 0.59 14.17
C LEU A 54 0.52 -0.56 15.13
N ILE A 55 0.35 -0.27 16.43
CA ILE A 55 -0.03 -1.27 17.43
C ILE A 55 -1.42 -1.85 17.16
N ARG A 56 -2.39 -1.01 16.79
CA ARG A 56 -3.73 -1.48 16.39
C ARG A 56 -3.72 -2.41 15.17
N GLN A 57 -2.67 -2.34 14.35
CA GLN A 57 -2.46 -3.26 13.23
C GLN A 57 -1.57 -4.46 13.57
N GLY A 58 -1.33 -4.71 14.87
CA GLY A 58 -0.60 -5.88 15.35
C GLY A 58 0.92 -5.72 15.36
N VAL A 59 1.46 -4.52 15.16
CA VAL A 59 2.91 -4.28 15.28
C VAL A 59 3.29 -4.20 16.76
N SER A 60 4.41 -4.83 17.13
CA SER A 60 4.93 -4.75 18.50
C SER A 60 5.24 -3.30 18.92
N LEU A 61 5.04 -2.98 20.21
CA LEU A 61 5.30 -1.66 20.79
C LEU A 61 6.72 -1.14 20.43
N ARG A 62 7.73 -2.02 20.56
CA ARG A 62 9.13 -1.69 20.26
C ARG A 62 9.32 -1.29 18.79
N GLN A 63 8.77 -2.06 17.85
CA GLN A 63 8.89 -1.76 16.43
C GLN A 63 8.08 -0.52 16.03
N ALA A 64 6.90 -0.33 16.63
CA ALA A 64 6.07 0.85 16.41
C ALA A 64 6.81 2.13 16.80
N TRP A 65 7.40 2.18 18.01
CA TRP A 65 8.22 3.30 18.45
C TRP A 65 9.46 3.51 17.58
N ARG A 66 10.17 2.43 17.22
CA ARG A 66 11.36 2.51 16.34
C ARG A 66 11.04 3.16 14.99
N THR A 67 9.92 2.79 14.38
CA THR A 67 9.48 3.38 13.11
C THR A 67 8.98 4.82 13.28
N ALA A 68 8.21 5.08 14.33
CA ALA A 68 7.60 6.39 14.56
C ALA A 68 8.64 7.46 14.89
N LEU A 69 9.61 7.15 15.76
CA LEU A 69 10.68 8.07 16.19
C LEU A 69 11.84 8.20 15.18
N SER A 70 11.89 7.36 14.14
CA SER A 70 12.93 7.46 13.12
C SER A 70 12.96 8.85 12.48
N GLY A 71 14.14 9.48 12.41
CA GLY A 71 14.33 10.75 11.70
C GLY A 71 14.33 10.64 10.17
N LYS A 72 14.11 9.44 9.62
CA LYS A 72 14.11 9.23 8.17
C LYS A 72 12.81 9.74 7.53
N GLY A 73 12.90 10.16 6.26
CA GLY A 73 11.75 10.64 5.49
C GLY A 73 10.65 9.58 5.28
N TRP A 74 9.46 10.05 4.93
CA TRP A 74 8.23 9.25 4.80
C TRP A 74 8.37 8.03 3.88
N TRP A 75 9.07 8.19 2.75
CA TRP A 75 9.32 7.11 1.81
C TRP A 75 10.17 5.98 2.40
N ARG A 76 11.10 6.30 3.30
CA ARG A 76 11.90 5.29 4.01
C ARG A 76 11.10 4.64 5.12
N LYS A 77 10.27 5.40 5.85
CA LYS A 77 9.36 4.85 6.88
C LYS A 77 8.33 3.89 6.30
N SER A 78 7.76 4.18 5.14
CA SER A 78 6.75 3.33 4.48
C SER A 78 7.27 1.98 4.01
N GLY A 79 8.60 1.82 3.92
CA GLY A 79 9.26 0.56 3.59
C GLY A 79 9.77 -0.21 4.82
N THR A 80 9.54 0.27 6.04
CA THR A 80 9.96 -0.44 7.27
C THR A 80 9.16 -1.74 7.46
N PRO A 81 9.72 -2.76 8.13
CA PRO A 81 8.99 -3.98 8.46
C PRO A 81 7.67 -3.70 9.21
N ALA A 82 7.70 -2.77 10.16
CA ALA A 82 6.51 -2.31 10.89
C ALA A 82 5.42 -1.75 9.96
N ALA A 83 5.79 -0.90 8.99
CA ALA A 83 4.83 -0.33 8.05
C ALA A 83 4.28 -1.37 7.07
N ASN A 84 5.11 -2.32 6.63
CA ASN A 84 4.68 -3.41 5.76
C ASN A 84 3.75 -4.39 6.50
N GLN A 85 4.03 -4.69 7.77
CA GLN A 85 3.17 -5.52 8.61
C GLN A 85 1.83 -4.82 8.87
N ALA A 86 1.87 -3.55 9.32
CA ALA A 86 0.65 -2.81 9.64
C ALA A 86 -0.27 -2.57 8.43
N MET A 87 0.31 -2.42 7.24
CA MET A 87 -0.40 -2.08 6.00
C MET A 87 0.00 -3.02 4.86
N GLY A 88 -0.16 -4.32 5.14
CA GLY A 88 0.07 -5.41 4.20
C GLY A 88 -1.03 -5.51 3.14
N ILE A 89 -0.92 -6.50 2.25
CA ILE A 89 -1.85 -6.69 1.11
C ILE A 89 -3.29 -6.86 1.62
N SER A 90 -3.51 -7.76 2.57
CA SER A 90 -4.85 -8.03 3.14
C SER A 90 -5.48 -6.80 3.79
N TRP A 91 -4.68 -5.92 4.37
CA TRP A 91 -5.18 -4.67 4.96
C TRP A 91 -5.70 -3.71 3.88
N TRP A 92 -4.96 -3.58 2.76
CA TRP A 92 -5.41 -2.76 1.64
C TRP A 92 -6.62 -3.34 0.92
N GLU A 93 -6.69 -4.66 0.78
CA GLU A 93 -7.86 -5.35 0.21
C GLU A 93 -9.11 -5.11 1.06
N LYS A 94 -9.01 -5.15 2.39
CA LYS A 94 -10.12 -4.80 3.31
C LYS A 94 -10.59 -3.36 3.16
N LEU A 95 -9.71 -2.45 2.74
CA LEU A 95 -10.06 -1.06 2.43
C LEU A 95 -10.55 -0.87 0.98
N GLY A 96 -10.71 -1.97 0.23
CA GLY A 96 -11.21 -1.96 -1.14
C GLY A 96 -10.16 -1.58 -2.18
N LEU A 97 -8.85 -1.59 -1.88
CA LEU A 97 -7.83 -1.38 -2.92
C LEU A 97 -7.82 -2.59 -3.86
N VAL A 98 -8.07 -2.35 -5.14
CA VAL A 98 -8.12 -3.42 -6.15
C VAL A 98 -6.72 -3.91 -6.48
N ASN A 99 -6.55 -5.23 -6.46
CA ASN A 99 -5.34 -5.90 -6.93
C ASN A 99 -5.37 -5.97 -8.48
N LEU A 100 -4.53 -5.18 -9.13
CA LEU A 100 -4.53 -5.07 -10.59
C LEU A 100 -4.03 -6.33 -11.27
N VAL A 101 -3.14 -7.09 -10.63
CA VAL A 101 -2.59 -8.33 -11.19
C VAL A 101 -3.69 -9.36 -11.29
N ARG A 102 -4.48 -9.56 -10.20
CA ARG A 102 -5.65 -10.44 -10.23
C ARG A 102 -6.67 -10.02 -11.28
N ARG A 103 -6.92 -8.71 -11.41
CA ARG A 103 -7.83 -8.19 -12.44
C ARG A 103 -7.30 -8.46 -13.85
N TYR A 104 -6.03 -8.19 -14.11
CA TYR A 104 -5.40 -8.45 -15.39
C TYR A 104 -5.47 -9.93 -15.77
N GLU A 105 -5.19 -10.84 -14.83
CA GLU A 105 -5.31 -12.29 -15.04
C GLU A 105 -6.74 -12.71 -15.40
N SER A 106 -7.75 -12.16 -14.71
CA SER A 106 -9.15 -12.45 -15.06
C SER A 106 -9.55 -11.98 -16.48
N LEU A 107 -8.94 -10.90 -16.96
CA LEU A 107 -9.18 -10.37 -18.31
C LEU A 107 -8.46 -11.15 -19.42
N GLN A 108 -7.43 -11.94 -19.09
CA GLN A 108 -6.77 -12.84 -20.04
C GLN A 108 -7.48 -14.19 -20.16
N ALA A 109 -8.22 -14.58 -19.12
CA ALA A 109 -8.96 -15.83 -19.08
C ALA A 109 -10.36 -15.76 -19.75
N SER A 110 -10.75 -14.58 -20.24
CA SER A 110 -12.02 -14.30 -20.92
C SER A 110 -11.80 -14.04 -22.41
#